data_AF-A0A975YAV6-F1
#
_entry.id   AF-A0A975YAV6-F1
#
_cell.length_a   1.000
_cell.length_b   1.000
_cell.length_c   1.000
_cell.angle_alpha   90.00
_cell.angle_beta   90.00
_cell.angle_gamma   90.00
#
_symmetry.space_group_name_H-M   'P 1'
#
loop_
_entity.id
_entity.type
_entity.pdbx_description
1 polymer ?
#
loop_
_entity_poly.entity_id
_entity_poly.type
_entity_poly.pdbx_seq_one_letter_code
_entity_poly.pdbx_strand_id
1 'polypeptide(L)'
;MEATEVALRHYRSQQRIVRRAADRVQSLWRQLDPRDLDASWAAIAPLLTSAVADGQRDAAGQADGYVAAVLAADGADSEPEGTVSPAAFAGTAADGRPLRSLFYEPLIDVKWNRAQGVAARESLLSGLNALLRAAATEAADAGRTAAGASIAGNRTIQGYIRVVNPPACARCIILAGVEYGWNAGFQRHPRCDCVHMPATLIARGRHHRGAFSPKAYFDSLSEREQARIFTRDGAQAVRDGASLASVVNARRGMYTADAYGQRVRATRDSTTRRGAFYRQERQRAIQRGLIPRSGRGFRLMTPRLLPEEIYRLAGSRAEAIAMLRRFGYLT
;
A
#
# COMPACT_ATOMS: atom_id res chain seq x y z
N MET A 1 7.08 -21.94 -17.20
CA MET A 1 6.48 -20.62 -16.89
C MET A 1 7.05 -20.19 -15.55
N GLU A 2 7.59 -18.97 -15.43
CA GLU A 2 8.15 -18.50 -14.16
C GLU A 2 7.06 -18.18 -13.13
N ALA A 3 7.35 -18.32 -11.84
CA ALA A 3 6.43 -17.97 -10.74
C ALA A 3 5.89 -16.53 -10.84
N THR A 4 6.73 -15.57 -11.25
CA THR A 4 6.31 -14.19 -11.49
C THR A 4 5.22 -14.09 -12.55
N GLU A 5 5.31 -14.85 -13.63
CA GLU A 5 4.29 -14.87 -14.69
C GLU A 5 2.98 -15.48 -14.19
N VAL A 6 3.05 -16.51 -13.35
CA VAL A 6 1.87 -17.07 -12.66
C VAL A 6 1.20 -16.00 -11.78
N ALA A 7 1.97 -15.25 -10.99
CA ALA A 7 1.46 -14.15 -10.17
C ALA A 7 0.79 -13.04 -10.99
N LEU A 8 1.37 -12.67 -12.14
CA LEU A 8 0.77 -11.69 -13.06
C LEU A 8 -0.53 -12.20 -13.69
N ARG A 9 -0.61 -13.48 -14.08
CA ARG A 9 -1.86 -14.09 -14.58
C ARG A 9 -2.93 -14.14 -13.50
N HIS A 10 -2.56 -14.50 -12.26
CA HIS A 10 -3.47 -14.47 -11.12
C HIS A 10 -4.00 -13.06 -10.87
N TYR A 11 -3.13 -12.04 -10.85
CA TYR A 11 -3.54 -10.65 -10.73
C TYR A 11 -4.57 -10.26 -11.81
N ARG A 12 -4.32 -10.58 -13.08
CA ARG A 12 -5.28 -10.30 -14.18
C ARG A 12 -6.61 -11.02 -13.98
N SER A 13 -6.59 -12.23 -13.43
CA SER A 13 -7.80 -12.98 -13.09
C SER A 13 -8.61 -12.31 -11.99
N GLN A 14 -7.94 -11.89 -10.91
CA GLN A 14 -8.54 -11.13 -9.81
C GLN A 14 -9.16 -9.82 -10.32
N GLN A 15 -8.46 -9.09 -11.19
CA GLN A 15 -8.98 -7.84 -11.76
C GLN A 15 -10.27 -8.04 -12.59
N ARG A 16 -10.42 -9.18 -13.28
CA ARG A 16 -11.68 -9.49 -13.98
C ARG A 16 -12.84 -9.66 -13.00
N ILE A 17 -12.62 -10.34 -11.87
CA ILE A 17 -13.64 -10.50 -10.82
C ILE A 17 -14.01 -9.15 -10.22
N VAL A 18 -13.00 -8.38 -9.81
CA VAL A 18 -13.17 -7.03 -9.23
C VAL A 18 -13.95 -6.13 -10.19
N ARG A 19 -13.61 -6.16 -11.49
CA ARG A 19 -14.29 -5.37 -12.50
C ARG A 19 -15.75 -5.77 -12.66
N ARG A 20 -16.06 -7.08 -12.73
CA ARG A 20 -17.45 -7.55 -12.81
C ARG A 20 -18.29 -7.10 -11.61
N ALA A 21 -17.74 -7.21 -10.39
CA ALA A 21 -18.42 -6.73 -9.19
C ALA A 21 -18.68 -5.21 -9.26
N ALA A 22 -17.66 -4.42 -9.63
CA ALA A 22 -17.77 -2.98 -9.77
C ALA A 22 -18.80 -2.57 -10.85
N ASP A 23 -18.81 -3.24 -12.01
CA ASP A 23 -19.77 -2.96 -13.09
C ASP A 23 -21.20 -3.27 -12.66
N ARG A 24 -21.43 -4.36 -11.91
CA ARG A 24 -22.74 -4.67 -11.35
C ARG A 24 -23.19 -3.62 -10.34
N VAL A 25 -22.30 -3.21 -9.44
CA VAL A 25 -22.56 -2.13 -8.47
C VAL A 25 -22.89 -0.82 -9.19
N GLN A 26 -22.14 -0.46 -10.23
CA GLN A 26 -22.41 0.75 -11.03
C GLN A 26 -23.79 0.68 -11.70
N SER A 27 -24.16 -0.48 -12.26
CA SER A 27 -25.46 -0.68 -12.89
C SER A 27 -26.63 -0.55 -11.91
N LEU A 28 -26.44 -0.99 -10.66
CA LEU A 28 -27.44 -0.85 -9.60
C LEU A 28 -27.55 0.60 -9.12
N TRP A 29 -26.42 1.28 -8.93
CA TRP A 29 -26.40 2.69 -8.52
C TRP A 29 -27.15 3.61 -9.50
N ARG A 30 -27.11 3.32 -10.80
CA ARG A 30 -27.85 4.08 -11.83
C ARG A 30 -29.38 4.05 -11.65
N GLN A 31 -29.90 3.12 -10.85
CA GLN A 31 -31.32 2.99 -10.55
C GLN A 31 -31.76 3.83 -9.34
N LEU A 32 -30.84 4.51 -8.65
CA LEU A 32 -31.20 5.44 -7.59
C LEU A 32 -32.06 6.58 -8.14
N ASP A 33 -33.20 6.84 -7.49
CA ASP A 33 -34.02 8.03 -7.76
C ASP A 33 -33.44 9.19 -6.95
N PRO A 34 -32.94 10.26 -7.59
CA PRO A 34 -32.44 11.44 -6.87
C PRO A 34 -33.52 12.13 -6.03
N ARG A 35 -34.81 11.88 -6.26
CA ARG A 35 -35.92 12.46 -5.49
C ARG A 35 -36.29 11.63 -4.27
N ASP A 36 -36.02 10.33 -4.30
CA ASP A 36 -36.28 9.40 -3.20
C ASP A 36 -35.10 8.45 -3.02
N LEU A 37 -34.07 8.96 -2.37
CA LEU A 37 -32.83 8.21 -2.14
C LEU A 37 -33.03 7.02 -1.20
N ASP A 38 -33.99 7.10 -0.28
CA ASP A 38 -34.20 6.07 0.75
C ASP A 38 -34.91 4.85 0.20
N ALA A 39 -36.06 5.04 -0.47
CA ALA A 39 -36.79 3.92 -1.05
C ALA A 39 -35.99 3.27 -2.20
N SER A 40 -35.39 4.08 -3.07
CA SER A 40 -34.60 3.56 -4.18
C SER A 40 -33.32 2.84 -3.72
N TRP A 41 -32.68 3.30 -2.63
CA TRP A 41 -31.57 2.58 -2.02
C TRP A 41 -32.01 1.24 -1.42
N ALA A 42 -33.13 1.23 -0.68
CA ALA A 42 -33.64 0.01 -0.06
C ALA A 42 -33.90 -1.10 -1.09
N ALA A 43 -34.32 -0.75 -2.30
CA ALA A 43 -34.51 -1.68 -3.40
C ALA A 43 -33.18 -2.27 -3.94
N ILE A 44 -32.11 -1.47 -4.06
CA ILE A 44 -30.86 -1.91 -4.68
C ILE A 44 -29.82 -2.47 -3.68
N ALA A 45 -29.89 -2.09 -2.40
CA ALA A 45 -28.86 -2.43 -1.42
C ALA A 45 -28.63 -3.95 -1.22
N PRO A 46 -29.68 -4.80 -1.18
CA PRO A 46 -29.48 -6.25 -1.11
C PRO A 46 -28.77 -6.82 -2.35
N LEU A 47 -29.16 -6.37 -3.54
CA LEU A 47 -28.56 -6.79 -4.81
C LEU A 47 -27.09 -6.36 -4.92
N LEU A 48 -26.79 -5.16 -4.43
CA LEU A 48 -25.44 -4.60 -4.40
C LEU A 48 -24.56 -5.42 -3.45
N THR A 49 -25.07 -5.69 -2.24
CA THR A 49 -24.37 -6.50 -1.23
C THR A 49 -24.08 -7.90 -1.77
N SER A 50 -25.06 -8.54 -2.41
CA SER A 50 -24.87 -9.85 -3.05
C SER A 50 -23.80 -9.80 -4.12
N ALA A 51 -23.84 -8.82 -5.02
CA ALA A 51 -22.87 -8.70 -6.11
C ALA A 51 -21.42 -8.60 -5.62
N VAL A 52 -21.17 -7.90 -4.51
CA VAL A 52 -19.82 -7.83 -3.93
C VAL A 52 -19.48 -9.10 -3.18
N ALA A 53 -20.40 -9.69 -2.42
CA ALA A 53 -20.17 -10.97 -1.74
C ALA A 53 -19.87 -12.11 -2.73
N ASP A 54 -20.53 -12.12 -3.88
CA ASP A 54 -20.25 -13.06 -4.97
C ASP A 54 -18.83 -12.85 -5.51
N GLY A 55 -18.45 -11.58 -5.76
CA GLY A 55 -17.09 -11.23 -6.15
C GLY A 55 -16.04 -11.62 -5.10
N GLN A 56 -16.34 -11.51 -3.81
CA GLN A 56 -15.46 -11.97 -2.74
C GLN A 56 -15.27 -13.50 -2.77
N ARG A 57 -16.35 -14.27 -2.95
CA ARG A 57 -16.27 -15.73 -3.07
C ARG A 57 -15.47 -16.16 -4.30
N ASP A 58 -15.75 -15.56 -5.46
CA ASP A 58 -15.02 -15.81 -6.70
C ASP A 58 -13.52 -15.52 -6.55
N ALA A 59 -13.18 -14.39 -5.90
CA ALA A 59 -11.80 -13.97 -5.67
C ALA A 59 -11.08 -14.96 -4.73
N ALA A 60 -11.73 -15.34 -3.63
CA ALA A 60 -11.18 -16.26 -2.65
C ALA A 60 -11.01 -17.69 -3.20
N GLY A 61 -11.93 -18.14 -4.06
CA GLY A 61 -11.88 -19.46 -4.70
C GLY A 61 -10.66 -19.71 -5.59
N GLN A 62 -9.90 -18.67 -5.95
CA GLN A 62 -8.68 -18.81 -6.74
C GLN A 62 -7.42 -19.07 -5.89
N ALA A 63 -7.51 -19.00 -4.56
CA ALA A 63 -6.35 -18.99 -3.68
C ALA A 63 -5.51 -20.27 -3.78
N ASP A 64 -6.09 -21.43 -3.51
CA ASP A 64 -5.35 -22.70 -3.44
C ASP A 64 -4.76 -23.08 -4.81
N GLY A 65 -5.55 -22.95 -5.87
CA GLY A 65 -5.07 -23.21 -7.24
C GLY A 65 -3.94 -22.27 -7.67
N TYR A 66 -3.99 -20.99 -7.23
CA TYR A 66 -2.91 -20.05 -7.47
C TYR A 66 -1.64 -20.42 -6.71
N VAL A 67 -1.76 -20.75 -5.41
CA VAL A 67 -0.63 -21.11 -4.57
C VAL A 67 0.07 -22.37 -5.11
N ALA A 68 -0.69 -23.41 -5.43
CA ALA A 68 -0.16 -24.62 -6.04
C ALA A 68 0.53 -24.35 -7.39
N ALA A 69 -0.05 -23.48 -8.23
CA ALA A 69 0.55 -23.14 -9.51
C ALA A 69 1.87 -22.36 -9.39
N VAL A 70 2.03 -21.53 -8.35
CA VAL A 70 3.31 -20.85 -8.08
C VAL A 70 4.36 -21.85 -7.61
N LEU A 71 4.03 -22.73 -6.67
CA LEU A 71 4.94 -23.77 -6.20
C LEU A 71 5.41 -24.69 -7.33
N ALA A 72 4.48 -25.14 -8.18
CA ALA A 72 4.80 -25.95 -9.35
C ALA A 72 5.72 -25.23 -10.35
N ALA A 73 5.55 -23.91 -10.52
CA ALA A 73 6.44 -23.09 -11.36
C ALA A 73 7.88 -22.99 -10.80
N ASP A 74 8.03 -23.10 -9.47
CA ASP A 74 9.31 -23.16 -8.78
C ASP A 74 9.84 -24.59 -8.62
N GLY A 75 9.17 -25.59 -9.21
CA GLY A 75 9.56 -27.00 -9.13
C GLY A 75 9.35 -27.63 -7.74
N ALA A 76 8.48 -27.05 -6.91
CA ALA A 76 8.13 -27.54 -5.59
C ALA A 76 6.71 -28.10 -5.56
N ASP A 77 6.51 -29.14 -4.75
CA ASP A 77 5.19 -29.72 -4.52
C ASP A 77 4.42 -28.96 -3.44
N SER A 78 3.11 -28.82 -3.65
CA SER A 78 2.22 -28.15 -2.71
C SER A 78 1.74 -29.11 -1.62
N GLU A 79 2.02 -28.80 -0.35
CA GLU A 79 1.61 -29.60 0.80
C GLU A 79 0.62 -28.83 1.72
N PRO A 80 -0.64 -28.65 1.31
CA PRO A 80 -1.66 -27.98 2.13
C PRO A 80 -2.13 -28.89 3.28
N GLU A 81 -2.24 -28.33 4.49
CA GLU A 81 -2.92 -28.99 5.62
C GLU A 81 -4.45 -28.90 5.53
N GLY A 82 -4.97 -28.04 4.65
CA GLY A 82 -6.40 -27.84 4.41
C GLY A 82 -6.65 -26.95 3.21
N THR A 83 -7.93 -26.79 2.87
CA THR A 83 -8.36 -25.97 1.74
C THR A 83 -9.03 -24.69 2.22
N VAL A 84 -8.82 -23.59 1.49
CA VAL A 84 -9.55 -22.34 1.71
C VAL A 84 -11.03 -22.58 1.49
N SER A 85 -11.87 -22.18 2.43
CA SER A 85 -13.33 -22.11 2.25
C SER A 85 -13.72 -20.73 1.72
N PRO A 86 -14.07 -20.58 0.42
CA PRO A 86 -14.30 -19.26 -0.17
C PRO A 86 -15.46 -18.51 0.47
N ALA A 87 -16.46 -19.23 0.98
CA ALA A 87 -17.60 -18.66 1.69
C ALA A 87 -17.19 -17.91 2.97
N ALA A 88 -16.12 -18.33 3.65
CA ALA A 88 -15.62 -17.69 4.86
C ALA A 88 -14.99 -16.31 4.63
N PHE A 89 -14.67 -15.97 3.37
CA PHE A 89 -14.08 -14.69 2.97
C PHE A 89 -15.10 -13.73 2.34
N ALA A 90 -16.39 -14.04 2.41
CA ALA A 90 -17.45 -13.28 1.77
C ALA A 90 -18.52 -12.80 2.75
N GLY A 91 -19.20 -11.70 2.40
CA GLY A 91 -20.31 -11.14 3.17
C GLY A 91 -19.90 -10.15 4.27
N THR A 92 -18.61 -10.07 4.59
CA THR A 92 -18.04 -9.15 5.57
C THR A 92 -16.98 -8.27 4.91
N ALA A 93 -16.90 -7.01 5.33
CA ALA A 93 -15.87 -6.10 4.90
C ALA A 93 -14.52 -6.41 5.59
N ALA A 94 -13.42 -5.97 5.01
CA ALA A 94 -12.07 -6.18 5.52
C ALA A 94 -11.80 -5.54 6.90
N ASP A 95 -12.64 -4.59 7.33
CA ASP A 95 -12.59 -3.98 8.67
C ASP A 95 -13.48 -4.71 9.70
N GLY A 96 -14.14 -5.80 9.30
CA GLY A 96 -14.98 -6.65 10.15
C GLY A 96 -16.46 -6.27 10.18
N ARG A 97 -16.89 -5.16 9.54
CA ARG A 97 -18.31 -4.77 9.53
C ARG A 97 -19.10 -5.50 8.45
N PRO A 98 -20.44 -5.62 8.57
CA PRO A 98 -21.28 -6.13 7.49
C PRO A 98 -21.17 -5.24 6.24
N LEU A 99 -21.08 -5.85 5.04
CA LEU A 99 -21.00 -5.13 3.76
C LEU A 99 -22.12 -4.08 3.58
N ARG A 100 -23.34 -4.40 4.05
CA ARG A 100 -24.48 -3.48 3.98
C ARG A 100 -24.21 -2.15 4.70
N SER A 101 -23.51 -2.18 5.84
CA SER A 101 -23.15 -0.98 6.59
C SER A 101 -22.09 -0.16 5.84
N LEU A 102 -21.05 -0.81 5.32
CA LEU A 102 -20.02 -0.18 4.49
C LEU A 102 -20.62 0.53 3.27
N PHE A 103 -21.52 -0.13 2.55
CA PHE A 103 -22.08 0.41 1.31
C PHE A 103 -23.15 1.49 1.51
N TYR A 104 -23.67 1.66 2.72
CA TYR A 104 -24.57 2.77 3.03
C TYR A 104 -23.84 4.11 3.19
N GLU A 105 -22.56 4.09 3.60
CA GLU A 105 -21.74 5.28 3.83
C GLU A 105 -21.69 6.24 2.61
N PRO A 106 -21.46 5.77 1.37
CA PRO A 106 -21.55 6.63 0.18
C PRO A 106 -22.91 7.32 -0.03
N LEU A 107 -24.03 6.72 0.41
CA LEU A 107 -25.34 7.36 0.32
C LEU A 107 -25.49 8.48 1.35
N ILE A 108 -24.92 8.31 2.54
CA ILE A 108 -24.86 9.36 3.57
C ILE A 108 -24.12 10.57 3.01
N ASP A 109 -22.97 10.37 2.35
CA ASP A 109 -22.20 11.44 1.72
C ASP A 109 -23.02 12.18 0.64
N VAL A 110 -23.79 11.45 -0.17
CA VAL A 110 -24.71 12.06 -1.16
C VAL A 110 -25.72 12.97 -0.48
N LYS A 111 -26.37 12.50 0.59
CA LYS A 111 -27.37 13.27 1.34
C LYS A 111 -26.74 14.49 2.00
N TRP A 112 -25.57 14.33 2.60
CA TRP A 112 -24.83 15.42 3.23
C TRP A 112 -24.47 16.51 2.21
N ASN A 113 -23.85 16.15 1.08
CA ASN A 113 -23.46 17.10 0.05
C ASN A 113 -24.67 17.88 -0.49
N ARG A 114 -25.82 17.22 -0.67
CA ARG A 114 -27.07 17.89 -1.07
C ARG A 114 -27.58 18.87 -0.02
N ALA A 115 -27.51 18.50 1.26
CA ALA A 115 -27.86 19.42 2.35
C ALA A 115 -26.95 20.66 2.39
N GLN A 116 -25.71 20.53 1.92
CA GLN A 116 -24.75 21.64 1.77
C GLN A 116 -24.91 22.42 0.43
N GLY A 117 -25.96 22.15 -0.35
CA GLY A 117 -26.24 22.86 -1.60
C GLY A 117 -25.44 22.38 -2.82
N VAL A 118 -24.69 21.28 -2.72
CA VAL A 118 -24.00 20.68 -3.87
C VAL A 118 -25.03 20.07 -4.83
N ALA A 119 -24.84 20.30 -6.13
CA ALA A 119 -25.76 19.83 -7.17
C ALA A 119 -25.99 18.32 -7.08
N ALA A 120 -27.24 17.87 -7.23
CA ALA A 120 -27.62 16.46 -7.04
C ALA A 120 -26.79 15.48 -7.89
N ARG A 121 -26.51 15.85 -9.15
CA ARG A 121 -25.67 15.05 -10.06
C ARG A 121 -24.24 14.89 -9.55
N GLU A 122 -23.64 15.97 -9.05
CA GLU A 122 -22.28 15.95 -8.51
C GLU A 122 -22.21 15.11 -7.23
N SER A 123 -23.18 15.30 -6.33
CA SER A 123 -23.32 14.49 -5.12
C SER A 123 -23.41 12.99 -5.44
N LEU A 124 -24.26 12.61 -6.40
CA LEU A 124 -24.42 11.21 -6.84
C LEU A 124 -23.15 10.64 -7.49
N LEU A 125 -22.40 11.44 -8.27
CA LEU A 125 -21.13 11.02 -8.84
C LEU A 125 -20.06 10.80 -7.77
N SER A 126 -20.03 11.65 -6.75
CA SER A 126 -19.14 11.50 -5.59
C SER A 126 -19.45 10.19 -4.83
N GLY A 127 -20.72 9.95 -4.52
CA GLY A 127 -21.20 8.71 -3.90
C GLY A 127 -20.85 7.46 -4.72
N LEU A 128 -21.11 7.49 -6.04
CA LEU A 128 -20.72 6.39 -6.93
C LEU A 128 -19.22 6.11 -6.87
N ASN A 129 -18.39 7.16 -6.92
CA ASN A 129 -16.94 7.00 -6.86
C ASN A 129 -16.47 6.38 -5.53
N ALA A 130 -17.09 6.74 -4.41
CA ALA A 130 -16.82 6.15 -3.10
C ALA A 130 -17.26 4.68 -3.04
N LEU A 131 -18.46 4.38 -3.52
CA LEU A 131 -19.02 3.05 -3.55
C LEU A 131 -18.19 2.10 -4.44
N LEU A 132 -17.80 2.54 -5.64
CA LEU A 132 -16.95 1.74 -6.54
C LEU A 132 -15.55 1.50 -5.95
N ARG A 133 -15.00 2.48 -5.20
CA ARG A 133 -13.75 2.26 -4.44
C ARG A 133 -13.91 1.17 -3.39
N ALA A 134 -14.98 1.23 -2.60
CA ALA A 134 -15.25 0.25 -1.56
C ALA A 134 -15.46 -1.15 -2.17
N ALA A 135 -16.41 -1.30 -3.11
CA ALA A 135 -16.72 -2.57 -3.75
C ALA A 135 -15.49 -3.24 -4.40
N ALA A 136 -14.70 -2.48 -5.17
CA ALA A 136 -13.50 -3.01 -5.80
C ALA A 136 -12.43 -3.42 -4.77
N THR A 137 -12.34 -2.68 -3.67
CA THR A 137 -11.40 -2.96 -2.59
C THR A 137 -11.78 -4.25 -1.87
N GLU A 138 -13.04 -4.39 -1.44
CA GLU A 138 -13.53 -5.57 -0.71
C GLU A 138 -13.41 -6.87 -1.52
N ALA A 139 -13.73 -6.84 -2.81
CA ALA A 139 -13.57 -8.01 -3.67
C ALA A 139 -12.09 -8.42 -3.79
N ALA A 140 -11.18 -7.46 -3.98
CA ALA A 140 -9.75 -7.72 -4.09
C ALA A 140 -9.12 -8.18 -2.76
N ASP A 141 -9.62 -7.70 -1.62
CA ASP A 141 -9.13 -8.11 -0.30
C ASP A 141 -9.52 -9.53 0.06
N ALA A 142 -10.71 -9.98 -0.32
CA ALA A 142 -11.12 -11.37 -0.12
C ALA A 142 -10.13 -12.33 -0.80
N GLY A 143 -9.78 -12.08 -2.06
CA GLY A 143 -8.77 -12.87 -2.79
C GLY A 143 -7.38 -12.82 -2.15
N ARG A 144 -6.91 -11.63 -1.73
CA ARG A 144 -5.61 -11.50 -1.03
C ARG A 144 -5.58 -12.22 0.30
N THR A 145 -6.64 -12.10 1.09
CA THR A 145 -6.72 -12.71 2.42
C THR A 145 -6.81 -14.23 2.31
N ALA A 146 -7.60 -14.72 1.35
CA ALA A 146 -7.68 -16.14 1.02
C ALA A 146 -6.32 -16.70 0.56
N ALA A 147 -5.60 -15.99 -0.33
CA ALA A 147 -4.24 -16.38 -0.72
C ALA A 147 -3.27 -16.41 0.47
N GLY A 148 -3.39 -15.44 1.40
CA GLY A 148 -2.63 -15.44 2.64
C GLY A 148 -2.95 -16.63 3.55
N ALA A 149 -4.23 -17.02 3.64
CA ALA A 149 -4.65 -18.19 4.40
C ALA A 149 -4.12 -19.50 3.78
N SER A 150 -4.19 -19.61 2.45
CA SER A 150 -3.63 -20.74 1.68
C SER A 150 -2.12 -20.85 1.86
N ILE A 151 -1.39 -19.72 1.81
CA ILE A 151 0.05 -19.65 2.12
C ILE A 151 0.33 -20.13 3.55
N ALA A 152 -0.43 -19.66 4.53
CA ALA A 152 -0.21 -20.02 5.93
C ALA A 152 -0.54 -21.49 6.23
N GLY A 153 -1.50 -22.08 5.50
CA GLY A 153 -1.92 -23.47 5.65
C GLY A 153 -1.08 -24.48 4.86
N ASN A 154 -0.02 -24.06 4.16
CA ASN A 154 0.78 -24.92 3.29
C ASN A 154 2.22 -25.03 3.80
N ARG A 155 2.65 -26.25 4.14
CA ARG A 155 3.94 -26.51 4.81
C ARG A 155 5.16 -26.24 3.94
N THR A 156 5.01 -26.29 2.62
CA THR A 156 6.09 -25.99 1.67
C THR A 156 6.48 -24.50 1.71
N ILE A 157 5.61 -23.62 2.20
CA ILE A 157 5.77 -22.17 2.07
C ILE A 157 6.30 -21.54 3.37
N GLN A 158 7.41 -20.80 3.26
CA GLN A 158 7.96 -20.03 4.38
C GLN A 158 7.52 -18.56 4.39
N GLY A 159 7.01 -18.07 3.27
CA GLY A 159 6.32 -16.78 3.19
C GLY A 159 6.02 -16.33 1.78
N TYR A 160 6.15 -15.04 1.52
CA TYR A 160 5.78 -14.47 0.23
C TYR A 160 6.63 -13.28 -0.19
N ILE A 161 6.70 -13.07 -1.49
CA ILE A 161 7.25 -11.88 -2.14
C ILE A 161 6.08 -10.98 -2.52
N ARG A 162 6.16 -9.68 -2.20
CA ARG A 162 5.13 -8.73 -2.61
C ARG A 162 5.33 -8.33 -4.07
N VAL A 163 4.43 -8.77 -4.93
CA VAL A 163 4.45 -8.42 -6.37
C VAL A 163 3.56 -7.21 -6.59
N VAL A 164 4.11 -6.16 -7.18
CA VAL A 164 3.37 -4.94 -7.56
C VAL A 164 3.03 -4.97 -9.05
N ASN A 165 1.85 -4.49 -9.41
CA ASN A 165 1.44 -4.30 -10.80
C ASN A 165 1.30 -2.79 -11.06
N PRO A 166 2.24 -2.15 -11.77
CA PRO A 166 2.12 -0.74 -12.15
C PRO A 166 0.88 -0.47 -13.03
N PRO A 167 0.29 0.74 -12.97
CA PRO A 167 0.74 1.90 -12.19
C PRO A 167 0.44 1.75 -10.69
N ALA A 168 1.41 2.08 -9.84
CA ALA A 168 1.30 1.92 -8.38
C ALA A 168 1.71 3.20 -7.62
N CYS A 169 1.28 3.31 -6.36
CA CYS A 169 1.68 4.41 -5.49
C CYS A 169 3.12 4.21 -4.98
N ALA A 170 3.75 5.30 -4.52
CA ALA A 170 5.11 5.28 -3.97
C ALA A 170 5.32 4.23 -2.87
N ARG A 171 4.31 4.02 -2.01
CA ARG A 171 4.39 3.03 -0.92
C ARG A 171 4.42 1.60 -1.46
N CYS A 172 3.61 1.26 -2.45
CA CYS A 172 3.64 -0.07 -3.06
C CYS A 172 4.96 -0.31 -3.79
N ILE A 173 5.47 0.71 -4.49
CA ILE A 173 6.73 0.62 -5.23
C ILE A 173 7.90 0.28 -4.31
N ILE A 174 8.03 0.92 -3.14
CA ILE A 174 9.15 0.63 -2.22
C ILE A 174 9.01 -0.70 -1.47
N LEU A 175 7.84 -1.34 -1.50
CA LEU A 175 7.60 -2.66 -0.91
C LEU A 175 7.63 -3.78 -1.95
N ALA A 176 7.75 -3.44 -3.23
CA ALA A 176 7.78 -4.40 -4.31
C ALA A 176 9.05 -5.26 -4.26
N GLY A 177 8.89 -6.57 -4.45
CA GLY A 177 9.96 -7.54 -4.38
C GLY A 177 10.50 -7.80 -2.97
N VAL A 178 9.91 -7.19 -1.93
CA VAL A 178 10.31 -7.48 -0.54
C VAL A 178 9.74 -8.83 -0.11
N GLU A 179 10.56 -9.61 0.59
CA GLU A 179 10.21 -10.91 1.14
C GLU A 179 9.67 -10.79 2.58
N TYR A 180 8.55 -11.46 2.83
CA TYR A 180 7.82 -11.46 4.08
C TYR A 180 7.62 -12.89 4.57
N GLY A 181 7.56 -13.07 5.89
CA GLY A 181 7.17 -14.36 6.49
C GLY A 181 5.71 -14.71 6.18
N TRP A 182 5.37 -16.01 6.20
CA TRP A 182 3.99 -16.49 6.01
C TRP A 182 3.01 -15.85 7.00
N ASN A 183 3.48 -15.54 8.21
CA ASN A 183 2.69 -14.91 9.28
C ASN A 183 2.65 -13.38 9.22
N ALA A 184 3.30 -12.76 8.23
CA ALA A 184 3.32 -11.31 8.10
C ALA A 184 2.07 -10.82 7.38
N GLY A 185 1.26 -10.01 8.06
CA GLY A 185 0.06 -9.42 7.47
C GLY A 185 0.36 -8.51 6.26
N PHE A 186 -0.64 -8.38 5.38
CA PHE A 186 -0.51 -7.62 4.14
C PHE A 186 -1.09 -6.21 4.27
N GLN A 187 -0.24 -5.26 4.64
CA GLN A 187 -0.67 -3.86 4.73
C GLN A 187 -0.90 -3.29 3.32
N ARG A 188 -2.15 -2.91 3.06
CA ARG A 188 -2.61 -2.29 1.81
C ARG A 188 -3.29 -0.93 2.06
N HIS A 189 -3.55 -0.23 0.98
CA HIS A 189 -4.52 0.89 0.92
C HIS A 189 -5.66 0.49 -0.05
N PRO A 190 -6.76 1.25 -0.13
CA PRO A 190 -7.80 1.03 -1.15
C PRO A 190 -7.20 1.09 -2.56
N ARG A 191 -7.68 0.25 -3.49
CA ARG A 191 -7.11 0.11 -4.86
C ARG A 191 -5.62 -0.28 -4.88
N CYS A 192 -5.19 -1.15 -3.96
CA CYS A 192 -3.85 -1.74 -4.04
C CYS A 192 -3.83 -2.87 -5.06
N ASP A 193 -2.93 -2.77 -6.04
CA ASP A 193 -2.73 -3.76 -7.11
C ASP A 193 -1.62 -4.79 -6.81
N CYS A 194 -1.26 -4.93 -5.53
CA CYS A 194 -0.25 -5.90 -5.12
C CYS A 194 -0.87 -7.28 -4.84
N VAL A 195 -0.10 -8.34 -5.09
CA VAL A 195 -0.44 -9.74 -4.75
C VAL A 195 0.68 -10.38 -3.93
N HIS A 196 0.33 -11.44 -3.20
CA HIS A 196 1.29 -12.34 -2.56
C HIS A 196 1.82 -13.32 -3.61
N MET A 197 3.11 -13.40 -3.84
CA MET A 197 3.71 -14.53 -4.56
C MET A 197 4.31 -15.47 -3.50
N PRO A 198 3.76 -16.67 -3.29
CA PRO A 198 4.32 -17.65 -2.37
C PRO A 198 5.80 -17.92 -2.63
N ALA A 199 6.55 -18.20 -1.57
CA ALA A 199 7.96 -18.54 -1.64
C ALA A 199 8.32 -19.64 -0.64
N THR A 200 9.01 -20.67 -1.11
CA THR A 200 9.47 -21.82 -0.30
C THR A 200 10.63 -21.46 0.60
N LEU A 201 11.44 -20.48 0.20
CA LEU A 201 12.55 -19.92 0.95
C LEU A 201 12.46 -18.40 0.96
N ILE A 202 12.74 -17.80 2.11
CA ILE A 202 12.75 -16.35 2.28
C ILE A 202 13.90 -15.88 3.17
N ALA A 203 14.47 -14.74 2.82
CA ALA A 203 15.26 -13.86 3.65
C ALA A 203 14.41 -12.65 4.05
N ARG A 204 13.65 -12.79 5.15
CA ARG A 204 12.71 -11.78 5.66
C ARG A 204 13.26 -10.35 5.62
N GLY A 205 12.52 -9.44 4.99
CA GLY A 205 12.86 -8.03 4.87
C GLY A 205 13.95 -7.72 3.84
N ARG A 206 14.46 -8.72 3.11
CA ARG A 206 15.34 -8.51 1.95
C ARG A 206 14.52 -8.40 0.66
N HIS A 207 15.16 -7.84 -0.36
CA HIS A 207 14.63 -7.77 -1.71
C HIS A 207 14.99 -9.07 -2.45
N HIS A 208 13.99 -9.69 -3.04
CA HIS A 208 14.13 -10.94 -3.77
C HIS A 208 14.94 -10.73 -5.06
N ARG A 209 15.91 -11.62 -5.31
CA ARG A 209 16.77 -11.52 -6.49
C ARG A 209 15.93 -11.65 -7.77
N GLY A 210 16.08 -10.69 -8.68
CA GLY A 210 15.33 -10.68 -9.94
C GLY A 210 13.89 -10.18 -9.84
N ALA A 211 13.41 -9.84 -8.63
CA ALA A 211 12.10 -9.21 -8.48
C ALA A 211 12.09 -7.75 -8.96
N PHE A 212 10.88 -7.20 -9.07
CA PHE A 212 10.62 -5.81 -9.43
C PHE A 212 11.58 -4.84 -8.73
N SER A 213 12.34 -4.05 -9.51
CA SER A 213 13.28 -3.05 -8.99
C SER A 213 12.59 -1.69 -8.83
N PRO A 214 12.44 -1.17 -7.59
CA PRO A 214 11.84 0.15 -7.38
C PRO A 214 12.61 1.28 -8.06
N LYS A 215 13.94 1.16 -8.13
CA LYS A 215 14.82 2.16 -8.77
C LYS A 215 14.69 2.11 -10.29
N ALA A 216 14.73 0.92 -10.90
CA ALA A 216 14.55 0.81 -12.35
C ALA A 216 13.17 1.32 -12.79
N TYR A 217 12.13 1.04 -12.01
CA TYR A 217 10.81 1.60 -12.27
C TYR A 217 10.80 3.12 -12.15
N PHE A 218 11.39 3.69 -11.10
CA PHE A 218 11.52 5.16 -10.97
C PHE A 218 12.23 5.78 -12.19
N ASP A 219 13.31 5.17 -12.66
CA ASP A 219 14.09 5.65 -13.81
C ASP A 219 13.34 5.54 -15.13
N SER A 220 12.39 4.59 -15.23
CA SER A 220 11.54 4.43 -16.43
C SER A 220 10.43 5.48 -16.55
N LEU A 221 10.12 6.19 -15.47
CA LEU A 221 9.05 7.20 -15.43
C LEU A 221 9.52 8.54 -15.99
N SER A 222 8.61 9.27 -16.64
CA SER A 222 8.85 10.69 -16.96
C SER A 222 9.03 11.52 -15.68
N GLU A 223 9.73 12.64 -15.75
CA GLU A 223 9.92 13.53 -14.58
C GLU A 223 8.58 13.96 -13.96
N ARG A 224 7.57 14.20 -14.80
CA ARG A 224 6.21 14.53 -14.37
C ARG A 224 5.59 13.39 -13.57
N GLU A 225 5.78 12.14 -13.99
CA GLU A 225 5.27 10.98 -13.28
C GLU A 225 6.05 10.69 -12.00
N GLN A 226 7.38 10.84 -12.02
CA GLN A 226 8.20 10.80 -10.81
C GLN A 226 7.68 11.82 -9.79
N ALA A 227 7.46 13.07 -10.20
CA ALA A 227 6.94 14.11 -9.33
C ALA A 227 5.50 13.83 -8.86
N ARG A 228 4.63 13.28 -9.72
CA ARG A 228 3.26 12.91 -9.35
C ARG A 228 3.21 11.79 -8.31
N ILE A 229 4.05 10.76 -8.45
CA ILE A 229 4.05 9.57 -7.60
C ILE A 229 4.84 9.82 -6.31
N PHE A 230 6.00 10.47 -6.43
CA PHE A 230 6.98 10.63 -5.35
C PHE A 230 7.08 12.06 -4.82
N THR A 231 6.17 12.98 -5.19
CA THR A 231 6.28 14.45 -4.99
C THR A 231 7.45 15.06 -5.77
N ARG A 232 7.35 16.36 -6.06
CA ARG A 232 8.41 17.10 -6.79
C ARG A 232 9.76 16.99 -6.07
N ASP A 233 9.81 17.39 -4.81
CA ASP A 233 11.07 17.48 -4.07
C ASP A 233 11.55 16.08 -3.63
N GLY A 234 10.64 15.13 -3.41
CA GLY A 234 11.00 13.74 -3.16
C GLY A 234 11.60 13.06 -4.38
N ALA A 235 11.03 13.27 -5.58
CA ALA A 235 11.62 12.80 -6.83
C ALA A 235 12.99 13.44 -7.07
N GLN A 236 13.14 14.74 -6.79
CA GLN A 236 14.43 15.43 -6.89
C GLN A 236 15.46 14.83 -5.93
N ALA A 237 15.08 14.55 -4.67
CA ALA A 237 15.97 13.88 -3.70
C ALA A 237 16.51 12.56 -4.25
N VAL A 238 15.64 11.75 -4.87
CA VAL A 238 16.03 10.46 -5.46
C VAL A 238 16.97 10.64 -6.64
N ARG A 239 16.72 11.62 -7.52
CA ARG A 239 17.64 11.96 -8.63
C ARG A 239 18.99 12.46 -8.13
N ASP A 240 19.03 13.15 -7.00
CA ASP A 240 20.26 13.57 -6.33
C ASP A 240 20.93 12.43 -5.52
N GLY A 241 20.40 11.21 -5.61
CA GLY A 241 21.01 9.96 -5.09
C GLY A 241 20.35 9.40 -3.83
N ALA A 242 19.28 10.03 -3.33
CA ALA A 242 18.66 9.59 -2.08
C ALA A 242 17.96 8.23 -2.26
N SER A 243 17.98 7.42 -1.20
CA SER A 243 17.25 6.15 -1.21
C SER A 243 15.75 6.39 -1.37
N LEU A 244 15.15 5.77 -2.39
CA LEU A 244 13.71 5.76 -2.65
C LEU A 244 12.90 5.37 -1.40
N ALA A 245 13.32 4.31 -0.71
CA ALA A 245 12.67 3.85 0.51
C ALA A 245 12.76 4.90 1.62
N SER A 246 13.92 5.55 1.81
CA SER A 246 14.08 6.59 2.83
C SER A 246 13.20 7.82 2.55
N VAL A 247 13.13 8.27 1.30
CA VAL A 247 12.31 9.44 0.91
C VAL A 247 10.83 9.15 1.14
N VAL A 248 10.35 7.98 0.71
CA VAL A 248 8.94 7.60 0.87
C VAL A 248 8.58 7.37 2.33
N ASN A 249 9.43 6.67 3.10
CA ASN A 249 9.16 6.38 4.52
C ASN A 249 9.17 7.65 5.39
N ALA A 250 10.00 8.64 5.06
CA ALA A 250 10.09 9.89 5.80
C ALA A 250 8.72 10.59 5.95
N ARG A 251 7.81 10.42 5.00
CA ARG A 251 6.48 11.05 5.06
C ARG A 251 5.55 10.45 6.11
N ARG A 252 5.71 9.17 6.46
CA ARG A 252 4.81 8.48 7.42
C ARG A 252 4.92 9.06 8.83
N GLY A 253 6.10 9.56 9.20
CA GLY A 253 6.40 10.07 10.53
C GLY A 253 6.49 11.59 10.60
N MET A 254 5.88 12.31 9.65
CA MET A 254 5.99 13.76 9.56
C MET A 254 5.42 14.46 10.80
N TYR A 255 6.13 15.49 11.28
CA TYR A 255 5.67 16.41 12.31
C TYR A 255 6.29 17.79 12.08
N THR A 256 5.76 18.81 12.75
CA THR A 256 6.38 20.14 12.80
C THR A 256 7.12 20.34 14.10
N ALA A 257 8.25 21.04 14.07
CA ALA A 257 9.02 21.40 15.26
C ALA A 257 9.68 22.78 15.08
N ASP A 258 9.93 23.47 16.18
CA ASP A 258 10.77 24.67 16.19
C ASP A 258 12.23 24.25 16.35
N ALA A 259 13.01 24.39 15.28
CA ALA A 259 14.41 24.01 15.23
C ALA A 259 15.14 24.82 14.15
N TYR A 260 16.46 24.94 14.26
CA TYR A 260 17.25 25.72 13.30
C TYR A 260 16.77 27.18 13.16
N GLY A 261 16.30 27.76 14.27
CA GLY A 261 15.81 29.15 14.33
C GLY A 261 14.45 29.40 13.66
N GLN A 262 13.72 28.36 13.24
CA GLN A 262 12.42 28.51 12.58
C GLN A 262 11.51 27.29 12.78
N ARG A 263 10.24 27.40 12.36
CA ARG A 263 9.34 26.26 12.31
C ARG A 263 9.65 25.40 11.09
N VAL A 264 9.98 24.13 11.31
CA VAL A 264 10.39 23.19 10.26
C VAL A 264 9.51 21.94 10.19
N ARG A 265 9.50 21.31 9.01
CA ARG A 265 8.88 20.00 8.79
C ARG A 265 9.93 18.88 8.94
N ALA A 266 9.74 18.05 9.96
CA ALA A 266 10.64 16.97 10.34
C ALA A 266 9.96 15.60 10.26
N THR A 267 10.74 14.53 10.41
CA THR A 267 10.25 13.15 10.41
C THR A 267 10.78 12.33 11.59
N ARG A 268 9.94 11.45 12.12
CA ARG A 268 10.32 10.39 13.08
C ARG A 268 10.84 9.12 12.39
N ASP A 269 10.86 9.08 11.06
CA ASP A 269 11.47 7.96 10.35
C ASP A 269 12.99 7.92 10.59
N SER A 270 13.54 6.73 10.81
CA SER A 270 14.98 6.50 11.07
C SER A 270 15.54 7.19 12.33
N THR A 271 14.69 7.71 13.22
CA THR A 271 15.09 8.38 14.48
C THR A 271 15.14 7.45 15.70
N THR A 272 14.70 6.20 15.56
CA THR A 272 14.80 5.19 16.63
C THR A 272 16.21 4.61 16.73
N ARG A 273 16.54 3.91 17.83
CA ARG A 273 17.86 3.28 18.03
C ARG A 273 18.32 2.38 16.88
N ARG A 274 17.38 1.79 16.14
CA ARG A 274 17.63 0.91 14.99
C ARG A 274 17.68 1.66 13.65
N GLY A 275 17.36 2.96 13.65
CA GLY A 275 17.36 3.81 12.47
C GLY A 275 18.76 4.28 12.07
N ALA A 276 18.96 4.47 10.76
CA ALA A 276 20.23 4.95 10.21
C ALA A 276 20.57 6.37 10.67
N PHE A 277 19.59 7.28 10.71
CA PHE A 277 19.84 8.66 11.14
C PHE A 277 20.22 8.76 12.62
N TYR A 278 19.53 8.01 13.50
CA TYR A 278 19.93 7.90 14.91
C TYR A 278 21.37 7.40 15.07
N ARG A 279 21.75 6.33 14.34
CA ARG A 279 23.11 5.80 14.38
C ARG A 279 24.13 6.82 13.88
N GLN A 280 23.82 7.54 12.81
CA GLN A 280 24.67 8.59 12.26
C GLN A 280 24.90 9.73 13.27
N GLU A 281 23.84 10.23 13.91
CA GLU A 281 23.97 11.27 14.95
C GLU A 281 24.72 10.77 16.18
N ARG A 282 24.49 9.52 16.60
CA ARG A 282 25.25 8.90 17.69
C ARG A 282 26.74 8.86 17.36
N GLN A 283 27.11 8.44 16.15
CA GLN A 283 28.51 8.40 15.74
C GLN A 283 29.13 9.79 15.68
N ARG A 284 28.39 10.80 15.19
CA ARG A 284 28.84 12.20 15.22
C ARG A 284 29.05 12.71 16.64
N ALA A 285 28.17 12.37 17.58
CA ALA A 285 28.33 12.74 18.99
C ALA A 285 29.57 12.09 19.62
N ILE A 286 29.85 10.82 19.30
CA ILE A 286 31.08 10.12 19.72
C ILE A 286 32.32 10.81 19.13
N GLN A 287 32.32 11.08 17.82
CA GLN A 287 33.44 11.73 17.13
C GLN A 287 33.75 13.13 17.68
N ARG A 288 32.73 13.85 18.15
CA ARG A 288 32.86 15.17 18.80
C ARG A 288 33.21 15.10 20.28
N GLY A 289 33.36 13.90 20.86
CA GLY A 289 33.65 13.74 22.29
C GLY A 289 32.50 14.10 23.24
N LEU A 290 31.27 14.27 22.72
CA LEU A 290 30.11 14.64 23.54
C LEU A 290 29.59 13.48 24.41
N ILE A 291 29.93 12.25 24.03
CA ILE A 291 29.57 11.01 24.73
C ILE A 291 30.71 9.98 24.62
N PRO A 292 30.79 8.99 25.53
CA PRO A 292 31.81 7.94 25.47
C PRO A 292 31.73 7.10 24.19
N ARG A 293 32.83 6.41 23.82
CA ARG A 293 32.86 5.48 22.66
C ARG A 293 31.81 4.36 22.74
N SER A 294 31.38 3.98 23.94
CA SER A 294 30.26 3.05 24.15
C SER A 294 28.92 3.62 23.67
N GLY A 295 28.83 4.93 23.43
CA GLY A 295 27.65 5.71 23.10
C GLY A 295 26.54 5.62 24.14
N ARG A 296 26.87 5.21 25.37
CA ARG A 296 25.97 5.22 26.51
C ARG A 296 25.52 6.66 26.78
N GLY A 297 24.24 6.83 27.09
CA GLY A 297 23.65 8.15 27.38
C GLY A 297 23.22 8.97 26.17
N PHE A 298 23.47 8.50 24.93
CA PHE A 298 23.04 9.25 23.73
C PHE A 298 21.52 9.38 23.64
N ARG A 299 21.05 10.63 23.48
CA ARG A 299 19.68 10.99 23.17
C ARG A 299 19.67 11.80 21.88
N LEU A 300 18.80 11.43 20.94
CA LEU A 300 18.65 12.15 19.70
C LEU A 300 17.78 13.39 19.95
N MET A 301 18.41 14.57 19.92
CA MET A 301 17.73 15.86 20.09
C MET A 301 17.47 16.57 18.76
N THR A 302 18.21 16.19 17.70
CA THR A 302 18.15 16.82 16.40
C THR A 302 16.94 16.33 15.59
N PRO A 303 16.00 17.21 15.21
CA PRO A 303 14.93 16.84 14.30
C PRO A 303 15.50 16.48 12.92
N ARG A 304 15.11 15.32 12.39
CA ARG A 304 15.46 14.91 11.02
C ARG A 304 14.55 15.65 10.05
N LEU A 305 15.10 16.55 9.23
CA LEU A 305 14.29 17.28 8.25
C LEU A 305 13.70 16.34 7.19
N LEU A 306 12.52 16.70 6.66
CA LEU A 306 11.98 16.06 5.45
C LEU A 306 12.75 16.49 4.20
N PRO A 307 12.81 15.66 3.13
CA PRO A 307 13.40 16.08 1.86
C PRO A 307 12.77 17.37 1.33
N GLU A 308 11.44 17.49 1.38
CA GLU A 308 10.73 18.71 0.97
C GLU A 308 11.18 19.94 1.77
N GLU A 309 11.46 19.77 3.06
CA GLU A 309 11.96 20.84 3.93
C GLU A 309 13.41 21.21 3.62
N ILE A 310 14.24 20.20 3.30
CA ILE A 310 15.62 20.41 2.87
C ILE A 310 15.67 21.26 1.61
N TYR A 311 14.88 20.93 0.59
CA TYR A 311 14.83 21.72 -0.65
C TYR A 311 14.19 23.10 -0.45
N ARG A 312 13.28 23.27 0.52
CA ARG A 312 12.74 24.58 0.89
C ARG A 312 13.79 25.50 1.52
N LEU A 313 14.70 24.93 2.32
CA LEU A 313 15.70 25.67 3.08
C LEU A 313 17.00 25.93 2.32
N ALA A 314 17.40 25.00 1.46
CA ALA A 314 18.65 25.11 0.71
C ALA A 314 18.57 26.23 -0.34
N GLY A 315 19.55 27.13 -0.34
CA GLY A 315 19.72 28.18 -1.35
C GLY A 315 20.39 27.69 -2.64
N SER A 316 20.94 26.47 -2.64
CA SER A 316 21.57 25.87 -3.82
C SER A 316 21.44 24.34 -3.85
N ARG A 317 21.67 23.74 -5.02
CA ARG A 317 21.72 22.27 -5.17
C ARG A 317 22.83 21.65 -4.31
N ALA A 318 24.00 22.28 -4.25
CA ALA A 318 25.12 21.80 -3.44
C ALA A 318 24.75 21.77 -1.94
N GLU A 319 24.07 22.80 -1.46
CA GLU A 319 23.55 22.86 -0.09
C GLU A 319 22.48 21.80 0.15
N ALA A 320 21.53 21.62 -0.77
CA ALA A 320 20.50 20.58 -0.64
C ALA A 320 21.13 19.18 -0.52
N ILE A 321 22.13 18.87 -1.35
CA ILE A 321 22.87 17.60 -1.30
C ILE A 321 23.62 17.46 0.04
N ALA A 322 24.29 18.52 0.51
CA ALA A 322 24.96 18.52 1.80
C ALA A 322 23.98 18.26 2.96
N MET A 323 22.80 18.87 2.92
CA MET A 323 21.73 18.66 3.89
C MET A 323 21.15 17.23 3.79
N LEU A 324 20.94 16.69 2.59
CA LEU A 324 20.50 15.30 2.41
C LEU A 324 21.49 14.29 3.02
N ARG A 325 22.80 14.51 2.88
CA ARG A 325 23.85 13.73 3.58
C ARG A 325 23.82 13.95 5.10
N ARG A 326 23.64 15.19 5.55
CA ARG A 326 23.51 15.54 6.97
C ARG A 326 22.34 14.79 7.62
N PHE A 327 21.20 14.69 6.94
CA PHE A 327 19.98 14.06 7.46
C PHE A 327 19.83 12.58 7.09
N GLY A 328 20.89 11.96 6.55
CA GLY A 328 20.96 10.52 6.32
C GLY A 328 20.03 10.02 5.22
N TYR A 329 19.76 10.85 4.20
CA TYR A 329 19.09 10.45 2.96
C TYR A 329 20.07 9.99 1.88
N LEU A 330 21.29 10.52 1.94
CA LEU A 330 22.44 10.17 1.12
C LEU A 330 23.52 9.55 2.01
N THR A 331 24.23 8.56 1.47
CA THR A 331 25.45 7.97 2.05
C THR A 331 26.67 8.48 1.32
#